data_AF-A0A9C8ZVU8-F1
#
_entry.id   AF-A0A9C8ZVU8-F1
#
_cell.length_a   1.000
_cell.length_b   1.000
_cell.length_c   1.000
_cell.angle_alpha   90.00
_cell.angle_beta   90.00
_cell.angle_gamma   90.00
#
_symmetry.space_group_name_H-M   'P 1'
#
loop_
_entity.id
_entity.type
_entity.pdbx_description
1 polymer ?
#
loop_
_entity_poly.entity_id
_entity_poly.type
_entity_poly.pdbx_seq_one_letter_code
_entity_poly.pdbx_strand_id
1 'polypeptide(L)'
;LAIFPIVFSFPELTPGAGPGLIFQTLPMAFSQMPGGQIFGALFFILIVIAAWTSSISLIEPAVAWLIENRGMSRVMAAVWCGLATWLVGIATILSFSKWAFDFNFLGTVKHNGVFDILDILTANIMLPAGGFFIAIFAGWMMSEKHSREELAMGHSYILWQFLIKYIAPTLVLVVILNLFGVI
;
A
#
# COMPACT_ATOMS: atom_id res chain seq x y z
N LEU A 1 1.27 -11.04 11.45
CA LEU A 1 1.58 -12.30 12.19
C LEU A 1 0.55 -12.65 13.28
N ALA A 2 -0.08 -11.69 13.98
CA ALA A 2 -1.04 -12.00 15.06
C ALA A 2 -2.41 -12.56 14.62
N ILE A 3 -2.85 -12.33 13.37
CA ILE A 3 -4.19 -12.73 12.89
C ILE A 3 -4.24 -14.21 12.46
N PHE A 4 -3.11 -14.79 12.02
CA PHE A 4 -3.10 -16.15 11.48
C PHE A 4 -3.42 -17.25 12.51
N PRO A 5 -2.89 -17.24 13.75
CA PRO A 5 -3.30 -18.20 14.78
C PRO A 5 -4.82 -18.15 15.05
N ILE A 6 -5.41 -16.95 14.99
CA ILE A 6 -6.85 -16.74 15.16
C ILE A 6 -7.60 -17.35 13.96
N VAL A 7 -7.20 -17.04 12.73
CA VAL A 7 -7.79 -17.64 11.51
C VAL A 7 -7.78 -19.16 11.58
N PHE A 8 -6.65 -19.77 11.97
CA PHE A 8 -6.54 -21.23 12.06
C PHE A 8 -7.27 -21.84 13.26
N SER A 9 -7.65 -21.04 14.26
CA SER A 9 -8.44 -21.50 15.41
C SER A 9 -9.96 -21.52 15.16
N PHE A 10 -10.44 -20.79 14.14
CA PHE A 10 -11.85 -20.77 13.75
C PHE A 10 -12.02 -21.45 12.38
N PRO A 11 -12.67 -22.64 12.31
CA PRO A 11 -12.83 -23.41 11.06
C PRO A 11 -13.57 -22.67 9.94
N GLU A 12 -14.34 -21.65 10.28
CA GLU A 12 -15.18 -20.85 9.37
C GLU A 12 -14.38 -19.77 8.63
N LEU A 13 -13.15 -19.48 9.07
CA LEU A 13 -12.30 -18.47 8.46
C LEU A 13 -11.40 -19.09 7.41
N THR A 14 -11.65 -18.76 6.14
CA THR A 14 -10.76 -19.15 5.05
C THR A 14 -9.56 -18.21 4.98
N PRO A 15 -8.31 -18.69 5.16
CA PRO A 15 -7.12 -17.88 4.92
C PRO A 15 -7.13 -17.36 3.48
N GLY A 16 -7.00 -16.05 3.31
CA GLY A 16 -6.98 -15.44 1.98
C GLY A 16 -8.34 -14.89 1.47
N ALA A 17 -9.34 -14.69 2.33
CA ALA A 17 -10.60 -14.00 1.99
C ALA A 17 -10.45 -12.50 1.62
N GLY A 18 -9.25 -12.06 1.26
CA GLY A 18 -8.96 -10.70 0.85
C GLY A 18 -8.99 -9.65 1.97
N PRO A 19 -9.06 -8.37 1.62
CA PRO A 19 -8.98 -7.24 2.56
C PRO A 19 -10.07 -7.26 3.66
N GLY A 20 -11.21 -7.90 3.40
CA GLY A 20 -12.31 -8.02 4.34
C GLY A 20 -12.05 -8.96 5.53
N LEU A 21 -11.01 -9.80 5.46
CA LEU A 21 -10.74 -10.85 6.45
C LEU A 21 -10.57 -10.28 7.87
N ILE A 22 -9.92 -9.13 8.03
CA ILE A 22 -9.71 -8.51 9.35
C ILE A 22 -11.05 -8.14 10.04
N PHE A 23 -12.04 -7.73 9.25
CA PHE A 23 -13.37 -7.34 9.73
C PHE A 23 -14.26 -8.54 10.08
N GLN A 24 -13.86 -9.76 9.72
CA GLN A 24 -14.54 -11.00 10.13
C GLN A 24 -13.80 -11.65 11.31
N THR A 25 -12.48 -11.76 11.20
CA THR A 25 -11.64 -12.48 12.15
C THR A 25 -11.56 -11.84 13.53
N LEU A 26 -11.35 -10.52 13.57
CA LEU A 26 -11.11 -9.84 14.83
C LEU A 26 -12.37 -9.69 15.69
N PRO A 27 -13.56 -9.40 15.13
CA PRO A 27 -14.79 -9.45 15.93
C PRO A 27 -15.06 -10.83 16.56
N MET A 28 -14.78 -11.91 15.83
CA MET A 28 -14.90 -13.28 16.37
C MET A 28 -13.86 -13.56 17.46
N ALA A 29 -12.63 -13.08 17.30
CA ALA A 29 -11.62 -13.20 18.34
C ALA A 29 -12.03 -12.45 19.62
N PHE A 30 -12.55 -11.23 19.47
CA PHE A 30 -12.99 -10.42 20.61
C PHE A 30 -14.23 -11.02 21.28
N SER A 31 -15.16 -11.65 20.56
CA SER A 31 -16.35 -12.24 21.17
C SER A 31 -16.05 -13.38 22.15
N GLN A 32 -14.91 -14.06 21.99
CA GLN A 32 -14.42 -15.10 22.90
C GLN A 32 -13.70 -14.53 24.14
N MET A 33 -13.39 -13.24 24.16
CA MET A 33 -12.68 -12.60 25.27
C MET A 33 -13.67 -12.03 26.31
N PRO A 34 -13.41 -12.21 27.61
CA PRO A 34 -14.13 -11.48 28.65
C PRO A 34 -14.01 -9.97 28.44
N GLY A 35 -15.14 -9.27 28.31
CA GLY A 35 -15.14 -7.82 28.00
C GLY A 35 -14.79 -7.47 26.55
N GLY A 36 -14.84 -8.44 25.64
CA GLY A 36 -14.46 -8.29 24.23
C GLY A 36 -15.10 -7.12 23.47
N GLN A 37 -16.32 -6.72 23.82
CA GLN A 37 -16.97 -5.56 23.22
C GLN A 37 -16.19 -4.25 23.46
N ILE A 38 -15.63 -4.06 24.67
CA ILE A 38 -14.84 -2.88 25.02
C ILE A 38 -13.54 -2.88 24.24
N PHE A 39 -12.84 -4.02 24.22
CA PHE A 39 -11.58 -4.17 23.50
C PHE A 39 -11.76 -4.03 21.99
N GLY A 40 -12.83 -4.62 21.43
CA GLY A 40 -13.17 -4.47 20.02
C GLY A 40 -13.49 -3.02 19.65
N ALA A 41 -14.29 -2.32 20.46
CA ALA A 41 -14.61 -0.91 20.22
C ALA A 41 -13.35 -0.03 20.23
N LEU A 42 -12.49 -0.18 21.25
CA LEU A 42 -11.22 0.56 21.34
C LEU A 42 -10.31 0.25 20.14
N PHE A 43 -10.21 -1.02 19.76
CA PHE A 43 -9.38 -1.45 18.64
C PHE A 43 -9.83 -0.81 17.32
N PHE A 44 -11.13 -0.84 17.01
CA PHE A 44 -11.62 -0.23 15.76
C PHE A 44 -11.53 1.31 15.77
N ILE A 45 -11.67 1.97 16.93
CA ILE A 45 -11.39 3.41 17.05
C ILE A 45 -9.93 3.71 16.68
N LEU A 46 -8.99 2.93 17.22
CA LEU A 46 -7.57 3.08 16.90
C LEU A 46 -7.27 2.82 15.42
N ILE A 47 -7.92 1.83 14.81
CA ILE A 47 -7.83 1.58 13.36
C ILE A 47 -8.32 2.79 12.57
N VAL A 48 -9.46 3.38 12.92
CA VAL A 48 -10.01 4.55 12.20
C VAL A 48 -9.03 5.72 12.26
N ILE A 49 -8.45 5.99 13.44
CA ILE A 49 -7.44 7.05 13.60
C ILE A 49 -6.20 6.76 12.73
N ALA A 50 -5.69 5.52 12.76
CA ALA A 50 -4.54 5.13 11.96
C ALA A 50 -4.79 5.20 10.45
N ALA A 51 -5.99 4.81 10.00
CA ALA A 51 -6.40 4.91 8.61
C ALA A 51 -6.54 6.37 8.17
N TRP A 52 -7.07 7.24 9.04
CA TRP A 52 -7.22 8.66 8.78
C TRP A 52 -5.86 9.33 8.56
N THR A 53 -4.91 9.14 9.47
CA THR A 53 -3.58 9.76 9.36
C THR A 53 -2.82 9.26 8.14
N SER A 54 -2.90 7.95 7.85
CA SER A 54 -2.28 7.37 6.65
C SER A 54 -2.88 7.93 5.35
N SER A 55 -4.20 8.15 5.31
CA SER A 55 -4.89 8.72 4.15
C SER A 55 -4.43 10.15 3.86
N ILE A 56 -4.18 10.95 4.91
CA ILE A 56 -3.61 12.31 4.76
C ILE A 56 -2.21 12.22 4.13
N SER A 57 -1.34 11.34 4.63
CA SER A 57 0.01 11.18 4.08
C SER A 57 0.02 10.68 2.63
N LEU A 58 -0.95 9.85 2.25
CA LEU A 58 -1.06 9.30 0.89
C LEU A 58 -1.55 10.34 -0.14
N ILE A 59 -2.46 11.25 0.25
CA ILE A 59 -3.01 12.24 -0.67
C ILE A 59 -2.10 13.47 -0.86
N GLU A 60 -1.26 13.78 0.13
CA GLU A 60 -0.42 14.98 0.14
C GLU A 60 0.52 15.09 -1.08
N PRO A 61 1.21 14.03 -1.57
CA PRO A 61 2.04 14.14 -2.77
C PRO A 61 1.25 14.58 -4.02
N ALA A 62 0.01 14.12 -4.17
CA ALA A 62 -0.85 14.53 -5.28
C ALA A 62 -1.31 15.99 -5.13
N VAL A 63 -1.63 16.42 -3.90
CA VAL A 63 -2.00 17.80 -3.58
C VAL A 63 -0.82 18.75 -3.83
N ALA A 64 0.38 18.40 -3.35
CA ALA A 64 1.60 19.17 -3.56
C ALA A 64 1.91 19.33 -5.05
N TRP A 65 1.82 18.25 -5.81
CA TRP A 65 2.02 18.30 -7.26
C TRP A 65 1.03 19.24 -7.97
N LEU A 66 -0.24 19.27 -7.57
CA LEU A 66 -1.21 20.21 -8.14
C LEU A 66 -0.92 21.68 -7.76
N ILE A 67 -0.43 21.93 -6.55
CA ILE A 67 -0.06 23.28 -6.13
C ILE A 67 1.15 23.75 -6.94
N GLU A 68 2.20 22.94 -7.02
CA GLU A 68 3.48 23.30 -7.65
C GLU A 68 3.38 23.36 -9.18
N ASN A 69 2.75 22.37 -9.81
CA ASN A 69 2.73 22.26 -11.28
C ASN A 69 1.51 22.92 -11.92
N ARG A 70 0.41 23.10 -11.18
CA ARG A 70 -0.84 23.68 -11.72
C ARG A 70 -1.23 25.00 -11.06
N GLY A 71 -0.47 25.49 -10.07
CA GLY A 71 -0.73 26.76 -9.40
C GLY A 71 -2.05 26.80 -8.63
N MET A 72 -2.61 25.64 -8.26
CA MET A 72 -3.87 25.57 -7.54
C MET A 72 -3.71 26.01 -6.08
N SER A 73 -4.78 26.57 -5.49
CA SER A 73 -4.81 26.80 -4.05
C SER A 73 -4.90 25.47 -3.29
N ARG A 74 -4.31 25.39 -2.09
CA ARG A 74 -4.26 24.15 -1.29
C ARG A 74 -5.63 23.53 -1.07
N VAL A 75 -6.63 24.35 -0.73
CA VAL A 75 -8.00 23.88 -0.48
C VAL A 75 -8.61 23.28 -1.76
N MET A 76 -8.43 23.96 -2.90
CA MET A 76 -8.96 23.48 -4.18
C MET A 76 -8.29 22.17 -4.59
N ALA A 77 -6.95 22.08 -4.50
CA ALA A 77 -6.21 20.86 -4.81
C ALA A 77 -6.64 19.68 -3.91
N ALA A 78 -6.79 19.90 -2.60
CA ALA A 78 -7.23 18.88 -1.65
C ALA A 78 -8.65 18.39 -1.95
N VAL A 79 -9.59 19.30 -2.25
CA VAL A 79 -10.97 18.93 -2.60
C VAL A 79 -11.02 18.11 -3.90
N TRP A 80 -10.28 18.52 -4.93
CA TRP A 80 -10.24 17.78 -6.19
C TRP A 80 -9.63 16.38 -6.03
N CYS A 81 -8.49 16.26 -5.35
CA CYS A 81 -7.89 14.97 -5.06
C CYS A 81 -8.83 14.09 -4.20
N GLY A 82 -9.49 14.68 -3.20
CA GLY A 82 -10.43 13.97 -2.33
C GLY A 82 -11.66 13.47 -3.08
N LEU A 83 -12.26 14.30 -3.93
CA LEU A 83 -13.40 13.89 -4.76
C LEU A 83 -13.01 12.82 -5.77
N ALA A 84 -11.85 12.96 -6.42
CA ALA A 84 -11.36 11.96 -7.37
C ALA A 84 -11.12 10.61 -6.69
N THR A 85 -10.42 10.59 -5.55
CA THR A 85 -10.17 9.34 -4.79
C THR A 85 -11.46 8.75 -4.22
N TRP A 86 -12.42 9.58 -3.79
CA TRP A 86 -13.73 9.12 -3.32
C TRP A 86 -14.53 8.44 -4.43
N LEU A 87 -14.58 9.01 -5.64
CA LEU A 87 -15.27 8.40 -6.79
C LEU A 87 -14.63 7.08 -7.19
N VAL A 88 -13.30 7.01 -7.22
CA VAL A 88 -12.57 5.75 -7.45
C VAL A 88 -12.88 4.74 -6.35
N GLY A 89 -12.93 5.17 -5.09
CA GLY A 89 -13.32 4.33 -3.95
C GLY A 89 -14.72 3.74 -4.08
N ILE A 90 -15.70 4.50 -4.59
CA ILE A 90 -17.04 3.99 -4.88
C ILE A 90 -16.98 2.88 -5.93
N ALA A 91 -16.24 3.08 -7.02
CA ALA A 91 -16.08 2.06 -8.07
C ALA A 91 -15.47 0.77 -7.51
N THR A 92 -14.48 0.90 -6.63
CA THR A 92 -13.85 -0.22 -5.91
C THR A 92 -14.82 -0.95 -4.99
N ILE A 93 -15.65 -0.25 -4.22
CA ILE A 93 -16.64 -0.89 -3.34
C ILE A 93 -17.69 -1.65 -4.16
N LEU A 94 -18.14 -1.07 -5.27
CA LEU A 94 -19.10 -1.70 -6.18
C LEU A 94 -18.54 -2.95 -6.87
N SER A 95 -17.21 -3.02 -7.06
CA SER A 95 -16.57 -4.17 -7.69
C SER A 95 -16.51 -5.42 -6.81
N PHE A 96 -16.76 -5.29 -5.50
CA PHE A 96 -16.99 -6.43 -4.60
C PHE A 96 -18.44 -6.94 -4.64
N SER A 97 -19.33 -6.30 -5.40
CA SER A 97 -20.75 -6.68 -5.46
C SER A 97 -21.27 -6.74 -6.91
N LYS A 98 -22.03 -5.74 -7.35
CA LYS A 98 -22.74 -5.74 -8.65
C LYS A 98 -21.83 -5.55 -9.85
N TRP A 99 -20.67 -4.94 -9.66
CA TRP A 99 -19.69 -4.68 -10.73
C TRP A 99 -18.51 -5.66 -10.67
N ALA A 100 -18.65 -6.76 -9.93
CA ALA A 100 -17.69 -7.83 -9.97
C ALA A 100 -17.67 -8.44 -11.38
N PHE A 101 -16.47 -8.59 -11.92
CA PHE A 101 -16.25 -9.31 -13.17
C PHE A 101 -14.92 -10.03 -13.09
N ASP A 102 -14.86 -11.17 -13.77
CA ASP A 102 -13.68 -12.00 -13.80
C ASP A 102 -12.76 -11.58 -14.95
N PHE A 103 -11.46 -11.59 -14.70
CA PHE A 103 -10.45 -11.45 -15.74
C PHE A 103 -9.21 -12.25 -15.40
N ASN A 104 -8.42 -12.61 -16.42
CA ASN A 104 -7.17 -13.32 -16.23
C ASN A 104 -6.01 -12.34 -16.28
N PHE A 105 -5.15 -12.39 -15.27
CA PHE A 105 -3.89 -11.63 -15.24
C PHE A 105 -2.75 -12.54 -14.79
N LEU A 106 -1.72 -12.66 -15.62
CA LEU A 106 -0.51 -13.46 -15.36
C LEU A 106 -0.81 -14.90 -14.90
N GLY A 107 -1.78 -15.55 -15.54
CA GLY A 107 -2.18 -16.92 -15.23
C GLY A 107 -3.05 -17.08 -13.97
N THR A 108 -3.37 -15.99 -13.27
CA THR A 108 -4.30 -15.99 -12.13
C THR A 108 -5.65 -15.39 -12.53
N VAL A 109 -6.73 -16.09 -12.17
CA VAL A 109 -8.10 -15.56 -12.30
C VAL A 109 -8.32 -14.55 -11.18
N LYS A 110 -8.73 -13.34 -11.55
CA LYS A 110 -9.12 -12.25 -10.66
C LYS A 110 -10.63 -12.09 -10.70
N HIS A 111 -11.24 -11.77 -9.57
CA HIS A 111 -12.70 -11.85 -9.36
C HIS A 111 -13.33 -10.53 -8.94
N ASN A 112 -12.54 -9.59 -8.43
CA ASN A 112 -13.05 -8.33 -7.86
C ASN A 112 -13.04 -7.18 -8.88
N GLY A 113 -12.95 -7.48 -10.18
CA GLY A 113 -13.02 -6.50 -11.27
C GLY A 113 -12.08 -5.30 -11.07
N VAL A 114 -12.66 -4.10 -10.89
CA VAL A 114 -11.93 -2.83 -10.76
C VAL A 114 -10.95 -2.80 -9.59
N PHE A 115 -11.31 -3.37 -8.43
CA PHE A 115 -10.39 -3.45 -7.28
C PHE A 115 -9.09 -4.17 -7.65
N ASP A 116 -9.20 -5.35 -8.26
CA ASP A 116 -8.02 -6.15 -8.62
C ASP A 116 -7.17 -5.43 -9.67
N ILE A 117 -7.78 -4.69 -10.61
CA ILE A 117 -7.04 -3.87 -11.60
C ILE A 117 -6.24 -2.78 -10.90
N LEU A 118 -6.86 -2.04 -9.98
CA LEU A 118 -6.18 -0.97 -9.25
C LEU A 118 -5.09 -1.52 -8.34
N ASP A 119 -5.34 -2.65 -7.67
CA ASP A 119 -4.36 -3.34 -6.83
C ASP A 119 -3.14 -3.78 -7.66
N ILE A 120 -3.36 -4.45 -8.80
CA ILE A 120 -2.26 -4.84 -9.71
C ILE A 120 -1.48 -3.61 -10.19
N LEU A 121 -2.18 -2.58 -10.65
CA LEU A 121 -1.52 -1.38 -11.18
C LEU A 121 -0.69 -0.69 -10.10
N THR A 122 -1.23 -0.52 -8.91
CA THR A 122 -0.56 0.24 -7.85
C THR A 122 0.45 -0.59 -7.08
N ALA A 123 0.02 -1.70 -6.48
CA ALA A 123 0.83 -2.51 -5.58
C ALA A 123 1.87 -3.34 -6.33
N ASN A 124 1.53 -3.89 -7.49
CA ASN A 124 2.41 -4.82 -8.20
C ASN A 124 3.27 -4.12 -9.27
N ILE A 125 2.81 -3.00 -9.83
CA ILE A 125 3.53 -2.31 -10.91
C ILE A 125 4.11 -0.98 -10.43
N MET A 126 3.29 -0.02 -10.00
CA MET A 126 3.75 1.34 -9.69
C MET A 126 4.69 1.38 -8.47
N LEU A 127 4.40 0.67 -7.39
CA LEU A 127 5.26 0.67 -6.19
C LEU A 127 6.64 0.05 -6.47
N PRO A 128 6.77 -1.16 -7.06
CA PRO A 128 8.09 -1.72 -7.37
C PRO A 128 8.83 -0.91 -8.43
N ALA A 129 8.15 -0.45 -9.49
CA ALA A 129 8.78 0.37 -10.53
C ALA A 129 9.27 1.71 -9.95
N GLY A 130 8.45 2.38 -9.14
CA GLY A 130 8.81 3.63 -8.46
C GLY A 130 10.01 3.43 -7.53
N GLY A 131 9.99 2.37 -6.70
CA GLY A 131 11.12 2.02 -5.83
C GLY A 131 12.40 1.73 -6.61
N PHE A 132 12.29 1.02 -7.73
CA PHE A 132 13.43 0.72 -8.62
C PHE A 132 14.04 1.98 -9.22
N PHE A 133 13.22 2.87 -9.78
CA PHE A 133 13.70 4.12 -10.36
C PHE A 133 14.29 5.06 -9.31
N ILE A 134 13.68 5.14 -8.12
CA ILE A 134 14.23 5.91 -6.99
C ILE A 134 15.59 5.33 -6.56
N ALA A 135 15.72 4.00 -6.47
CA ALA A 135 16.99 3.37 -6.10
C ALA A 135 18.10 3.63 -7.14
N ILE A 136 17.78 3.52 -8.44
CA ILE A 136 18.74 3.87 -9.51
C ILE A 136 19.13 5.34 -9.42
N PHE A 137 18.15 6.23 -9.29
CA PHE A 137 18.41 7.66 -9.19
C PHE A 137 19.30 7.99 -7.98
N ALA A 138 18.94 7.51 -6.79
CA ALA A 138 19.69 7.76 -5.57
C ALA A 138 21.08 7.11 -5.55
N GLY A 139 21.24 5.92 -6.14
CA GLY A 139 22.50 5.18 -6.13
C GLY A 139 23.48 5.55 -7.25
N TRP A 140 22.99 5.98 -8.41
CA TRP A 140 23.81 6.17 -9.61
C TRP A 140 23.75 7.56 -10.23
N MET A 141 22.63 8.30 -10.09
CA MET A 141 22.48 9.63 -10.70
C MET A 141 22.72 10.78 -9.71
N MET A 142 22.40 10.59 -8.44
CA MET A 142 22.53 11.64 -7.42
C MET A 142 24.01 11.89 -7.08
N SER A 143 24.38 13.17 -6.93
CA SER A 143 25.74 13.56 -6.53
C SER A 143 26.05 13.07 -5.12
N GLU A 144 27.18 12.39 -4.97
CA GLU A 144 27.65 11.85 -3.69
C GLU A 144 27.78 12.94 -2.61
N LYS A 145 28.14 14.16 -3.01
CA LYS A 145 28.28 15.29 -2.10
C LYS A 145 26.94 15.66 -1.46
N HIS A 146 25.89 15.81 -2.27
CA HIS A 146 24.56 16.18 -1.78
C HIS A 146 23.95 15.06 -0.93
N SER A 147 24.04 13.80 -1.38
CA SER A 147 23.52 12.67 -0.60
C SER A 147 24.21 12.52 0.76
N ARG A 148 25.53 12.76 0.83
CA ARG A 148 26.28 12.64 2.08
C ARG A 148 25.98 13.77 3.07
N GLU A 149 25.78 14.98 2.56
CA GLU A 149 25.38 16.15 3.37
C GLU A 149 23.96 15.98 3.93
N GLU A 150 23.00 15.58 3.09
CA GLU A 150 21.59 15.42 3.49
C GLU A 150 21.37 14.24 4.45
N LEU A 151 22.05 13.11 4.23
CA LEU A 151 21.87 11.92 5.07
C LEU A 151 22.59 12.03 6.42
N ALA A 152 23.63 12.86 6.52
CA ALA A 152 24.40 13.09 7.75
C ALA A 152 24.87 11.81 8.50
N MET A 153 25.08 10.70 7.78
CA MET A 153 25.30 9.36 8.36
C MET A 153 26.76 9.01 8.71
N GLY A 154 27.71 9.93 8.51
CA GLY A 154 29.14 9.68 8.80
C GLY A 154 29.71 8.46 8.05
N HIS A 155 30.24 7.47 8.78
CA HIS A 155 30.84 6.25 8.22
C HIS A 155 29.81 5.24 7.68
N SER A 156 28.57 5.25 8.19
CA SER A 156 27.49 4.37 7.72
C SER A 156 27.01 4.72 6.31
N TYR A 157 27.45 5.85 5.76
CA TYR A 157 27.18 6.27 4.39
C TYR A 157 27.68 5.26 3.35
N ILE A 158 28.86 4.65 3.57
CA ILE A 158 29.43 3.67 2.64
C ILE A 158 28.52 2.43 2.54
N LEU A 159 27.99 1.98 3.69
CA LEU A 159 27.06 0.86 3.74
C LEU A 159 25.74 1.21 3.03
N TRP A 160 25.18 2.40 3.29
CA TRP A 160 23.99 2.87 2.60
C TRP A 160 24.21 2.98 1.08
N GLN A 161 25.34 3.53 0.64
CA GLN A 161 25.67 3.69 -0.77
C GLN A 161 25.79 2.31 -1.45
N PHE A 162 26.41 1.33 -0.79
CA PHE A 162 26.46 -0.04 -1.30
C PHE A 162 25.06 -0.68 -1.40
N LEU A 163 24.23 -0.50 -0.36
CA LEU A 163 22.86 -1.03 -0.32
C LEU A 163 21.99 -0.42 -1.43
N ILE A 164 21.98 0.91 -1.58
CA ILE A 164 21.11 1.59 -2.56
C ILE A 164 21.59 1.39 -4.00
N LYS A 165 22.89 1.22 -4.21
CA LYS A 165 23.49 1.10 -5.54
C LYS A 165 23.39 -0.32 -6.11
N TYR A 166 23.50 -1.33 -5.25
CA TYR A 166 23.54 -2.74 -5.68
C TYR A 166 22.38 -3.56 -5.12
N ILE A 167 22.18 -3.59 -3.80
CA ILE A 167 21.24 -4.54 -3.18
C ILE A 167 19.79 -4.16 -3.48
N ALA A 168 19.39 -2.91 -3.22
CA ALA A 168 18.03 -2.46 -3.43
C ALA A 168 17.55 -2.62 -4.89
N PRO A 169 18.25 -2.13 -5.92
CA PRO A 169 17.79 -2.28 -7.30
C PRO A 169 17.78 -3.75 -7.75
N THR A 170 18.75 -4.57 -7.33
CA THR A 170 18.76 -6.01 -7.67
C THR A 170 17.59 -6.75 -7.04
N LEU A 171 17.31 -6.54 -5.74
CA LEU A 171 16.19 -7.21 -5.08
C LEU A 171 14.84 -6.78 -5.66
N VAL A 172 14.65 -5.49 -5.92
CA VAL A 172 13.41 -4.99 -6.54
C VAL A 172 13.27 -5.56 -7.95
N LEU A 173 14.36 -5.65 -8.73
CA LEU A 173 14.32 -6.28 -10.06
C LEU A 173 13.92 -7.76 -9.98
N VAL A 174 14.45 -8.52 -9.01
CA VAL A 174 14.05 -9.92 -8.78
C VAL A 174 12.56 -10.03 -8.47
N VAL A 175 12.04 -9.14 -7.61
CA VAL A 175 10.60 -9.11 -7.28
C VAL A 175 9.76 -8.81 -8.52
N ILE A 176 10.18 -7.85 -9.35
CA ILE A 176 9.49 -7.52 -10.61
C ILE A 176 9.51 -8.72 -11.57
N LEU A 177 10.66 -9.38 -11.75
CA LEU A 177 10.77 -10.53 -12.65
C LEU A 177 9.90 -11.71 -12.19
N ASN A 178 9.84 -11.96 -10.89
CA ASN A 178 8.96 -12.98 -10.32
C ASN A 178 7.48 -12.63 -10.49
N LEU A 179 7.12 -11.35 -10.29
CA LEU A 179 5.75 -10.87 -10.53
C LEU A 179 5.30 -11.14 -11.96
N PHE A 180 6.16 -10.95 -12.96
CA PHE A 180 5.86 -11.22 -14.37
C PHE A 180 6.00 -12.70 -14.80
N GLY A 181 6.36 -13.60 -13.87
CA GLY A 181 6.52 -15.02 -14.16
C GLY A 181 7.71 -15.35 -15.07
N VAL A 182 8.70 -14.47 -15.13
CA VAL A 182 9.97 -14.70 -15.86
C VAL A 182 10.88 -15.67 -15.08
N ILE A 183 10.73 -15.69 -13.75
CA ILE A 183 11.44 -16.56 -12.79
C ILE A 183 10.50 -17.10 -11.72
#